data_AF-A0A933J762-F1
#
_entry.id   AF-A0A933J762-F1
#
_cell.length_a   1.000
_cell.length_b   1.000
_cell.length_c   1.000
_cell.angle_alpha   90.00
_cell.angle_beta   90.00
_cell.angle_gamma   90.00
#
_symmetry.space_group_name_H-M   'P 1'
#
loop_
_entity.id
_entity.type
_entity.pdbx_description
1 polymer ?
#
loop_
_entity_poly.entity_id
_entity_poly.type
_entity_poly.pdbx_seq_one_letter_code
_entity_poly.pdbx_strand_id
1 'polypeptide(L)'
;MKSAWIRTLEELRFDVTQRDPLQAHKEYDTRHAVDVALDDSGQIRMRVTRQVGETQSETITSRAGREYRIFVEQNSVVLVNYRRQSGDDLAAILREMEKIAVGLTRT
;
A
#
# COMPACT_ATOMS: atom_id res chain seq x y z
N MET A 1 7.42 -22.32 0.14
CA MET A 1 6.31 -22.07 1.10
C MET A 1 6.00 -20.58 1.02
N LYS A 2 4.78 -20.14 0.67
CA LYS A 2 4.45 -18.70 0.71
C LYS A 2 4.56 -18.21 2.16
N SER A 3 5.24 -17.09 2.41
CA SER A 3 5.36 -16.52 3.76
C SER A 3 3.98 -16.19 4.33
N ALA A 4 3.83 -16.23 5.66
CA ALA A 4 2.57 -15.89 6.32
C ALA A 4 2.10 -14.47 5.93
N TRP A 5 3.04 -13.55 5.72
CA TRP A 5 2.81 -12.18 5.25
C TRP A 5 2.11 -12.10 3.89
N ILE A 6 2.57 -12.90 2.92
CA ILE A 6 1.98 -12.91 1.57
C ILE A 6 0.51 -13.34 1.64
N ARG A 7 0.19 -14.36 2.45
CA ARG A 7 -1.19 -14.83 2.60
C ARG A 7 -2.09 -13.75 3.18
N THR A 8 -1.64 -13.06 4.24
CA THR A 8 -2.42 -11.97 4.85
C THR A 8 -2.65 -10.81 3.89
N LEU A 9 -1.64 -10.43 3.11
CA LEU A 9 -1.79 -9.36 2.11
C LEU A 9 -2.76 -9.76 0.98
N GLU A 10 -2.65 -11.00 0.49
CA GLU A 10 -3.60 -11.56 -0.50
C GLU A 10 -5.04 -11.60 0.04
N GLU A 11 -5.24 -11.98 1.31
CA GLU A 11 -6.55 -11.98 2.00
C GLU A 11 -7.15 -10.57 2.11
N LEU A 12 -6.30 -9.56 2.34
CA LEU A 12 -6.68 -8.15 2.39
C LEU A 12 -6.83 -7.51 1.00
N ARG A 13 -6.74 -8.31 -0.07
CA ARG A 13 -6.87 -7.89 -1.47
C ARG A 13 -5.76 -6.95 -1.95
N PHE A 14 -4.56 -7.06 -1.38
CA PHE A 14 -3.40 -6.42 -1.97
C PHE A 14 -2.84 -7.27 -3.11
N ASP A 15 -2.43 -6.59 -4.18
CA ASP A 15 -1.57 -7.14 -5.20
C ASP A 15 -0.13 -7.17 -4.69
N VAL A 16 0.40 -8.37 -4.48
CA VAL A 16 1.70 -8.58 -3.84
C VAL A 16 2.80 -8.80 -4.88
N THR A 17 3.86 -8.00 -4.77
CA THR A 17 5.14 -8.22 -5.45
C THR A 17 6.13 -8.84 -4.48
N GLN A 18 6.51 -10.10 -4.73
CA GLN A 18 7.48 -10.85 -3.92
C GLN A 18 8.93 -10.38 -4.20
N ARG A 19 9.26 -9.16 -3.77
CA ARG A 19 10.61 -8.58 -3.75
C ARG A 19 11.06 -8.38 -2.31
N ASP A 20 12.32 -8.00 -2.12
CA ASP A 20 12.82 -7.48 -0.84
C ASP A 20 13.08 -5.97 -0.99
N PRO A 21 12.41 -5.10 -0.21
CA PRO A 21 11.32 -5.45 0.72
C PRO A 21 10.06 -5.94 -0.02
N LEU A 22 9.23 -6.72 0.67
CA LEU A 22 7.92 -7.17 0.17
C LEU A 22 7.06 -5.95 -0.12
N GLN A 23 6.54 -5.82 -1.33
CA GLN A 23 5.73 -4.69 -1.75
C GLN A 23 4.31 -5.15 -2.07
N ALA A 24 3.32 -4.40 -1.63
CA ALA A 24 1.91 -4.71 -1.85
C ALA A 24 1.15 -3.43 -2.22
N HIS A 25 0.24 -3.51 -3.18
CA HIS A 25 -0.54 -2.38 -3.66
C HIS A 25 -2.03 -2.69 -3.63
N LYS A 26 -2.85 -1.71 -3.29
CA LYS A 26 -4.32 -1.83 -3.32
C LYS A 26 -4.94 -0.49 -3.70
N GLU A 27 -5.74 -0.50 -4.76
CA GLU A 27 -6.63 0.61 -5.08
C GLU A 27 -7.88 0.54 -4.21
N TYR A 28 -8.21 1.65 -3.54
CA TYR A 28 -9.38 1.73 -2.66
C TYR A 28 -10.59 2.32 -3.39
N ASP A 29 -10.36 3.35 -4.22
CA ASP A 29 -11.32 3.94 -5.14
C ASP A 29 -10.58 4.65 -6.29
N THR A 30 -11.29 5.40 -7.13
CA THR A 30 -10.71 6.09 -8.29
C THR A 30 -9.71 7.20 -7.95
N ARG A 31 -9.57 7.55 -6.66
CA ARG A 31 -8.71 8.63 -6.18
C ARG A 31 -7.78 8.21 -5.04
N HIS A 32 -7.94 7.01 -4.47
CA HIS A 32 -7.16 6.55 -3.32
C HIS A 32 -6.47 5.23 -3.61
N ALA A 33 -5.18 5.17 -3.30
CA ALA A 33 -4.38 3.96 -3.34
C ALA A 33 -3.55 3.80 -2.06
N VAL A 34 -3.29 2.54 -1.70
CA VAL A 34 -2.49 2.14 -0.54
C VAL A 34 -1.34 1.28 -1.02
N ASP A 35 -0.12 1.73 -0.74
CA ASP A 35 1.10 0.95 -0.91
C ASP A 35 1.60 0.50 0.47
N VAL A 36 1.98 -0.77 0.59
CA VAL A 36 2.59 -1.34 1.79
C VAL A 36 3.93 -1.93 1.42
N ALA A 37 4.97 -1.59 2.17
CA ALA A 37 6.27 -2.23 2.13
C ALA A 37 6.58 -2.90 3.46
N LEU A 38 7.16 -4.10 3.39
CA LEU A 38 7.54 -4.89 4.54
C LEU A 38 8.93 -5.46 4.39
N ASP A 39 9.77 -5.31 5.41
CA ASP A 39 11.10 -5.93 5.45
C ASP A 39 11.19 -7.03 6.52
N ASP A 40 12.25 -7.82 6.45
CA ASP A 40 12.51 -8.95 7.34
C ASP A 40 12.70 -8.55 8.81
N SER A 41 12.88 -7.25 9.10
CA SER A 41 12.95 -6.75 10.48
C SER A 41 11.57 -6.60 11.14
N GLY A 42 10.49 -6.82 10.37
CA GLY A 42 9.12 -6.58 10.81
C GLY A 42 8.71 -5.11 10.72
N GLN A 43 9.45 -4.29 9.99
CA GLN A 43 9.07 -2.92 9.70
C GLN A 43 8.01 -2.89 8.61
N ILE A 44 6.88 -2.25 8.92
CA ILE A 44 5.77 -1.97 8.01
C ILE A 44 5.84 -0.50 7.64
N ARG A 45 5.77 -0.20 6.34
CA ARG A 45 5.63 1.16 5.81
C ARG A 45 4.40 1.21 4.94
N MET A 46 3.42 2.01 5.31
CA MET A 46 2.21 2.23 4.52
C MET A 46 2.23 3.65 3.96
N ARG A 47 1.94 3.77 2.67
CA ARG A 47 1.74 5.03 1.97
C ARG A 47 0.32 5.05 1.44
N VAL A 48 -0.47 6.02 1.87
CA VAL A 48 -1.78 6.29 1.26
C VAL A 48 -1.65 7.51 0.40
N THR A 49 -2.02 7.38 -0.86
CA THR A 49 -1.99 8.44 -1.86
C THR A 49 -3.44 8.79 -2.20
N ARG A 50 -3.81 10.06 -2.02
CA ARG A 50 -5.06 10.60 -2.56
C ARG A 50 -4.78 11.58 -3.69
N GLN A 51 -5.42 11.38 -4.83
CA GLN A 51 -5.42 12.30 -5.95
C GLN A 51 -6.34 13.51 -5.65
N VAL A 52 -5.79 14.73 -5.75
CA VAL A 52 -6.52 15.98 -5.54
C VAL A 52 -6.44 16.82 -6.83
N GLY A 53 -7.57 16.94 -7.55
CA GLY A 53 -7.68 17.74 -8.79
C GLY A 53 -7.61 16.94 -10.11
N GLU A 54 -7.65 17.64 -11.24
CA GLU A 54 -7.34 17.05 -12.56
C GLU A 54 -5.82 16.92 -12.67
N THR A 55 -5.34 15.68 -12.60
CA THR A 55 -3.90 15.36 -12.51
C THR A 55 -3.38 14.87 -13.86
N GLN A 56 -2.22 15.36 -14.29
CA GLN A 56 -1.50 14.77 -15.42
C GLN A 56 -1.14 13.32 -15.06
N SER A 57 -1.46 12.37 -15.94
CA SER A 57 -1.14 10.96 -15.70
C SER A 57 -0.16 10.45 -16.74
N GLU A 58 0.88 9.76 -16.30
CA GLU A 58 1.80 9.02 -17.17
C GLU A 58 1.45 7.54 -17.16
N THR A 59 1.42 6.91 -18.33
CA THR A 59 1.29 5.46 -18.43
C THR A 59 2.67 4.81 -18.34
N ILE A 60 2.85 3.91 -17.38
CA ILE A 60 4.08 3.15 -17.22
C ILE A 60 3.79 1.66 -17.33
N THR A 61 4.54 0.98 -18.18
CA THR A 61 4.45 -0.47 -18.32
C THR A 61 5.42 -1.13 -17.35
N SER A 62 4.91 -1.97 -16.46
CA SER A 62 5.75 -2.80 -15.59
C SER A 62 6.52 -3.85 -16.39
N ARG A 63 7.58 -4.39 -15.78
CA ARG A 63 8.34 -5.53 -16.31
C ARG A 63 7.49 -6.81 -16.51
N ALA A 64 6.30 -6.89 -15.93
CA ALA A 64 5.35 -7.98 -16.10
C ALA A 64 4.31 -7.70 -17.21
N GLY A 65 4.49 -6.62 -18.00
CA GLY A 65 3.62 -6.25 -19.11
C GLY A 65 2.31 -5.58 -18.72
N ARG A 66 2.11 -5.26 -17.43
CA ARG A 66 0.92 -4.55 -16.95
C ARG A 66 1.12 -3.04 -17.08
N GLU A 67 0.15 -2.36 -17.67
CA GLU A 67 0.11 -0.90 -17.79
C GLU A 67 -0.50 -0.30 -16.51
N TYR A 68 0.21 0.64 -15.92
CA TYR A 68 -0.25 1.40 -14.77
C TYR A 68 -0.33 2.87 -15.15
N ARG A 69 -1.40 3.53 -14.73
CA ARG A 69 -1.54 4.98 -14.87
C ARG A 69 -1.05 5.61 -13.58
N ILE A 70 0.09 6.30 -13.62
CA ILE A 70 0.66 7.02 -12.48
C ILE A 70 0.25 8.49 -12.58
N PHE A 71 -0.41 9.00 -11.55
CA PHE A 71 -0.84 10.39 -11.47
C PHE A 71 0.28 11.27 -10.88
N VAL A 72 0.71 12.27 -11.65
CA VAL A 72 1.72 13.27 -11.28
C VAL A 72 0.99 14.58 -10.98
N GLU A 73 0.65 14.83 -9.70
CA GLU A 73 0.46 16.16 -9.02
C GLU A 73 -0.66 16.22 -7.93
N GLN A 74 -0.39 17.06 -6.91
CA GLN A 74 -1.10 17.26 -5.62
C GLN A 74 -1.65 15.99 -4.99
N ASN A 75 -0.73 15.10 -4.62
CA ASN A 75 -1.05 13.92 -3.85
C ASN A 75 -1.00 14.25 -2.35
N SER A 76 -2.13 14.17 -1.65
CA SER A 76 -2.09 14.08 -0.20
C SER A 76 -1.51 12.71 0.15
N VAL A 77 -0.30 12.70 0.70
CA VAL A 77 0.42 11.48 1.07
C VAL A 77 0.45 11.34 2.58
N VAL A 78 -0.12 10.24 3.08
CA VAL A 78 0.03 9.84 4.48
C VAL A 78 1.01 8.69 4.54
N LEU A 79 2.07 8.86 5.34
CA LEU A 79 3.07 7.84 5.60
C LEU A 79 2.88 7.31 7.02
N VAL A 80 2.67 6.00 7.14
CA VAL A 80 2.58 5.32 8.44
C VAL A 80 3.74 4.34 8.54
N ASN A 81 4.61 4.54 9.52
CA ASN A 81 5.70 3.63 9.83
C ASN A 81 5.37 2.90 11.12
N TYR A 82 5.38 1.57 11.08
CA TYR A 82 5.07 0.74 12.23
C TYR A 82 6.07 -0.42 12.34
N ARG A 83 6.63 -0.62 13.53
CA ARG A 83 7.48 -1.78 13.81
C ARG A 83 6.68 -2.80 14.59
N ARG A 84 6.45 -3.97 13.98
CA ARG A 84 5.68 -5.05 14.59
C ARG A 84 6.40 -5.64 15.81
N GLN A 85 5.64 -5.91 16.86
CA GLN A 85 6.04 -6.62 18.07
C GLN A 85 5.67 -8.12 17.99
N SER A 86 6.29 -8.92 18.84
CA SER A 86 5.95 -10.34 18.94
C SER A 86 4.52 -10.51 19.44
N GLY A 87 3.70 -11.29 18.73
CA GLY A 87 2.29 -11.56 19.08
C GLY A 87 1.27 -10.67 18.37
N ASP A 88 1.71 -9.64 17.67
CA ASP A 88 0.86 -8.75 16.90
C ASP A 88 0.12 -9.48 15.76
N ASP A 89 -1.17 -9.22 15.61
CA ASP A 89 -1.93 -9.62 14.42
C ASP A 89 -1.72 -8.63 13.28
N LEU A 90 -0.97 -9.07 12.26
CA LEU A 90 -0.69 -8.30 11.07
C LEU A 90 -1.95 -7.81 10.36
N ALA A 91 -2.98 -8.66 10.25
CA ALA A 91 -4.20 -8.30 9.55
C ALA A 91 -4.93 -7.17 10.27
N ALA A 92 -4.99 -7.24 11.60
CA ALA A 92 -5.57 -6.19 12.44
C ALA A 92 -4.79 -4.87 12.31
N ILE A 93 -3.46 -4.93 12.38
CA ILE A 93 -2.60 -3.75 12.23
C ILE A 93 -2.80 -3.08 10.87
N LEU A 94 -2.73 -3.84 9.78
CA LEU A 94 -2.88 -3.26 8.44
C LEU A 94 -4.26 -2.62 8.25
N ARG A 95 -5.32 -3.22 8.78
CA ARG A 95 -6.67 -2.65 8.73
C ARG A 95 -6.78 -1.33 9.50
N GLU A 96 -6.22 -1.26 10.70
CA GLU A 96 -6.23 -0.02 11.50
C GLU A 96 -5.37 1.07 10.87
N MET A 97 -4.16 0.73 10.38
CA MET A 97 -3.31 1.66 9.64
C MET A 97 -4.01 2.21 8.40
N GLU A 98 -4.64 1.34 7.61
CA GLU A 98 -5.39 1.71 6.40
C GLU A 98 -6.55 2.64 6.75
N LYS A 99 -7.35 2.29 7.78
CA LYS A 99 -8.49 3.10 8.24
C LYS A 99 -8.08 4.50 8.68
N ILE A 100 -7.00 4.62 9.48
CA ILE A 100 -6.48 5.90 9.95
C ILE A 100 -5.98 6.72 8.75
N ALA A 101 -5.13 6.14 7.91
CA ALA A 101 -4.48 6.86 6.83
C ALA A 101 -5.48 7.30 5.74
N VAL A 102 -6.42 6.45 5.36
CA VAL A 102 -7.52 6.82 4.45
C VAL A 102 -8.39 7.90 5.08
N GLY A 103 -8.73 7.79 6.37
CA GLY A 103 -9.50 8.81 7.09
C GLY A 103 -8.85 10.20 7.05
N LEU A 104 -7.53 10.26 7.26
CA LEU A 104 -6.75 11.51 7.20
C LEU A 104 -6.66 12.11 5.79
N THR A 105 -6.73 11.28 4.74
CA THR A 105 -6.74 11.80 3.37
C THR A 105 -8.10 12.34 2.93
N ARG A 106 -9.20 12.00 3.61
CA ARG A 106 -10.57 12.39 3.22
C ARG A 106 -11.02 13.75 3.74
N THR A 107 -10.35 14.30 4.76
CA THR A 107 -10.54 15.68 5.25
C THR A 107 -9.86 16.69 4.32
#